data_AF-A0A2V8TTT5-F1
#
_entry.id   AF-A0A2V8TTT5-F1
#
_cell.length_a   1.000
_cell.length_b   1.000
_cell.length_c   1.000
_cell.angle_alpha   90.00
_cell.angle_beta   90.00
_cell.angle_gamma   90.00
#
_symmetry.space_group_name_H-M   'P 1'
#
loop_
_entity.id
_entity.type
_entity.pdbx_description
1 polymer ?
#
loop_
_entity_poly.entity_id
_entity_poly.type
_entity_poly.pdbx_seq_one_letter_code
_entity_poly.pdbx_strand_id
1 'polypeptide(L)' 'SKGNPKTPLDGVGSKLSADDLKKYITNPKSVKPDSKMLANPNLPAEDLDALIVYLQTLTKK' A
#
# COMPACT_ATOMS: atom_id res chain seq x y z
N SER A 1 -9.20 -12.93 -10.23
CA SER A 1 -9.99 -12.78 -8.99
C SER A 1 -10.45 -11.34 -8.88
N LYS A 2 -11.72 -11.06 -8.53
CA LYS A 2 -12.14 -9.69 -8.19
C LYS A 2 -11.57 -9.39 -6.80
N GLY A 3 -10.85 -8.28 -6.64
CA GLY A 3 -10.25 -7.87 -5.36
C GLY A 3 -11.31 -7.60 -4.26
N ASN A 4 -10.88 -7.16 -3.07
CA ASN A 4 -11.82 -6.82 -1.98
C ASN A 4 -12.53 -5.49 -2.27
N PRO A 5 -13.86 -5.48 -2.51
CA PRO A 5 -14.58 -4.25 -2.86
C PRO A 5 -14.78 -3.31 -1.67
N LYS A 6 -14.58 -3.77 -0.42
CA LYS A 6 -14.78 -2.94 0.78
C LYS A 6 -13.66 -1.93 1.00
N THR A 7 -12.45 -2.25 0.54
CA THR A 7 -11.25 -1.42 0.73
C THR A 7 -10.46 -1.37 -0.59
N PRO A 8 -11.01 -0.72 -1.63
CA PRO A 8 -10.34 -0.63 -2.92
C PRO A 8 -9.07 0.23 -2.83
N LEU A 9 -8.08 -0.10 -3.66
CA LEU A 9 -6.86 0.70 -3.81
C LEU A 9 -7.04 1.87 -4.80
N ASP A 10 -8.20 1.99 -5.44
CA ASP A 10 -8.52 3.12 -6.31
C ASP A 10 -8.33 4.47 -5.59
N GLY A 11 -7.56 5.34 -6.23
CA GLY A 11 -7.25 6.67 -5.71
C GLY A 11 -6.29 6.67 -4.52
N VAL A 12 -5.63 5.56 -4.17
CA VAL A 12 -4.69 5.50 -3.03
C VAL A 12 -3.50 6.44 -3.22
N GLY A 13 -3.03 6.64 -4.46
CA GLY A 13 -1.93 7.56 -4.78
C GLY A 13 -2.23 9.03 -4.48
N SER A 14 -3.52 9.39 -4.38
CA SER A 14 -3.96 10.73 -3.94
C SER A 14 -4.17 10.84 -2.42
N LYS A 15 -4.09 9.73 -1.67
CA LYS A 15 -4.45 9.66 -0.24
C LYS A 15 -3.24 9.45 0.68
N LEU A 16 -2.24 8.70 0.21
CA LEU A 16 -1.09 8.29 1.01
C LEU A 16 0.22 8.74 0.37
N SER A 17 1.16 9.16 1.21
CA SER A 17 2.53 9.45 0.78
C SER A 17 3.30 8.16 0.47
N ALA A 18 4.44 8.27 -0.21
CA ALA A 18 5.35 7.13 -0.44
C ALA A 18 5.76 6.47 0.89
N ASP A 19 6.05 7.26 1.92
CA ASP A 19 6.45 6.77 3.23
C ASP A 19 5.31 6.04 3.95
N ASP A 20 4.08 6.53 3.83
CA ASP A 20 2.91 5.85 4.40
C ASP A 20 2.63 4.54 3.68
N LEU A 21 2.75 4.51 2.36
CA LEU A 21 2.63 3.29 1.56
C LEU A 21 3.70 2.27 1.97
N LYS A 22 4.95 2.71 2.12
CA LYS A 22 6.06 1.88 2.60
C LYS A 22 5.77 1.29 3.98
N LYS A 23 5.30 2.10 4.94
CA LYS A 23 4.91 1.64 6.27
C LYS A 23 3.74 0.67 6.21
N TYR A 24 2.73 0.93 5.38
CA TYR A 24 1.63 -0.01 5.20
C TYR A 24 2.14 -1.36 4.69
N ILE A 25 2.94 -1.37 3.63
CA ILE A 25 3.44 -2.62 3.02
C ILE A 25 4.32 -3.41 4.00
N THR A 26 5.20 -2.74 4.75
CA THR A 26 6.22 -3.40 5.59
C THR A 26 5.78 -3.65 7.03
N ASN A 27 4.90 -2.79 7.59
CA ASN A 27 4.37 -2.89 8.94
C ASN A 27 3.00 -2.21 9.05
N PRO A 28 1.93 -2.82 8.50
CA PRO A 28 0.61 -2.19 8.46
C PRO A 28 0.02 -1.90 9.84
N LYS A 29 0.42 -2.68 10.86
CA LYS A 29 -0.02 -2.47 12.24
C LYS A 29 0.58 -1.22 12.89
N SER A 30 1.71 -0.72 12.38
CA SER A 30 2.26 0.58 12.81
C SER A 30 1.42 1.77 12.36
N VAL A 31 0.67 1.62 11.26
CA VAL A 31 -0.21 2.67 10.73
C VAL A 31 -1.65 2.49 11.20
N LYS A 32 -2.14 1.24 11.21
CA LYS A 32 -3.49 0.87 11.65
C LYS A 32 -3.41 -0.38 12.54
N PRO A 33 -3.49 -0.26 13.88
CA PRO A 33 -3.24 -1.37 14.81
C PRO A 33 -4.09 -2.63 14.59
N ASP A 34 -5.33 -2.47 14.15
CA ASP A 34 -6.28 -3.55 13.86
C ASP A 34 -6.22 -4.02 12.39
N SER A 35 -5.23 -3.59 11.61
CA SER A 35 -5.07 -3.97 10.21
C SER A 35 -4.98 -5.49 10.04
N LYS A 36 -5.68 -5.98 9.02
CA LYS A 36 -5.64 -7.38 8.57
C LYS A 36 -4.73 -7.58 7.38
N MET A 37 -4.08 -6.52 6.89
CA MET A 37 -3.11 -6.64 5.82
C MET A 37 -1.87 -7.40 6.34
N LEU A 38 -1.39 -8.35 5.56
CA LEU A 38 -0.14 -9.03 5.85
C LEU A 38 1.03 -8.07 5.64
N ALA A 39 2.00 -8.11 6.56
CA ALA A 39 3.24 -7.39 6.42
C ALA A 39 4.16 -8.11 5.43
N ASN A 40 4.84 -7.34 4.57
CA ASN A 40 5.86 -7.84 3.65
C ASN A 40 7.22 -7.16 3.96
N PRO A 41 7.81 -7.37 5.15
CA PRO A 41 9.03 -6.68 5.56
C PRO A 41 10.28 -7.10 4.78
N ASN A 42 10.23 -8.27 4.13
CA ASN A 42 11.35 -8.86 3.38
C ASN A 42 11.23 -8.69 1.87
N LEU A 43 10.33 -7.82 1.39
CA LEU A 43 10.23 -7.51 -0.03
C LEU A 43 11.55 -6.87 -0.49
N PRO A 44 12.16 -7.31 -1.62
CA PRO A 44 13.36 -6.68 -2.16
C PRO A 44 13.14 -5.17 -2.32
N ALA A 45 14.18 -4.38 -2.07
CA ALA A 45 14.07 -2.92 -2.07
C ALA A 45 13.56 -2.38 -3.42
N GLU A 46 14.06 -2.93 -4.53
CA GLU A 46 13.63 -2.57 -5.87
C GLU A 46 12.15 -2.87 -6.14
N ASP A 47 11.65 -4.02 -5.68
CA ASP A 47 10.25 -4.40 -5.82
C ASP A 47 9.34 -3.53 -4.94
N LEU A 48 9.80 -3.17 -3.74
CA LEU A 48 9.08 -2.27 -2.85
C LEU A 48 8.96 -0.87 -3.45
N ASP A 49 10.05 -0.35 -4.00
CA ASP A 49 10.07 0.96 -4.64
C ASP A 49 9.18 0.97 -5.90
N ALA A 50 9.29 -0.06 -6.76
CA ALA A 50 8.45 -0.21 -7.94
C ALA A 50 6.95 -0.31 -7.57
N LEU A 51 6.62 -1.06 -6.51
CA LEU A 51 5.24 -1.16 -6.01
C LEU A 51 4.72 0.18 -5.49
N ILE A 52 5.52 0.92 -4.73
CA ILE A 52 5.14 2.25 -4.23
C ILE A 52 4.88 3.20 -5.41
N VAL A 53 5.77 3.24 -6.41
CA VAL A 53 5.61 4.05 -7.62
C VAL A 53 4.30 3.70 -8.33
N TYR A 54 4.02 2.41 -8.53
CA TYR A 54 2.76 1.97 -9.13
C TYR A 54 1.54 2.43 -8.34
N LEU A 55 1.53 2.24 -7.01
CA LEU A 55 0.42 2.67 -6.14
C LEU A 55 0.21 4.20 -6.18
N GLN A 56 1.29 4.98 -6.34
CA GLN A 56 1.20 6.43 -6.51
C GLN A 56 0.54 6.85 -7.83
N THR A 57 0.63 6.03 -8.88
CA THR A 57 -0.09 6.29 -10.14
C THR A 57 -1.60 6.07 -10.04
N LEU A 58 -2.08 5.36 -9.01
CA LEU A 58 -3.49 5.08 -8.78
C LEU A 58 -4.19 6.30 -8.17
N THR A 59 -4.28 7.39 -8.92
CA THR A 59 -5.01 8.61 -8.54
C THR A 59 -6.48 8.51 -8.92
N LYS A 60 -7.34 9.33 -8.31
CA LYS A 60 -8.72 9.46 -8.81
C LYS A 60 -8.69 10.04 -10.23
N LYS A 61 -9.59 9.56 -11.09
CA LYS A 61 -9.93 10.26 -12.33
C LYS A 61 -10.74 11.51 -12.03
#